data_AF-T2I972-F1
#
_entry.id   AF-T2I972-F1
#
_cell.length_a   1.000
_cell.length_b   1.000
_cell.length_c   1.000
_cell.angle_alpha   90.00
_cell.angle_beta   90.00
_cell.angle_gamma   90.00
#
_symmetry.space_group_name_H-M   'P 1'
#
loop_
_entity.id
_entity.type
_entity.pdbx_description
1 polymer ?
#
loop_
_entity_poly.entity_id
_entity_poly.type
_entity_poly.pdbx_seq_one_letter_code
_entity_poly.pdbx_strand_id
1 'polypeptide(L)'
;MNFLRSSEQALGQTFTKQGYIIKPTENRAALDRIQDYTAGLAAQFLGLQTPDDPPMFLNHIDQVIGISQLNNLRLQALVNLQSARMQSAIH
;
A
#
# COMPACT_ATOMS: atom_id res chain seq x y z
N MET A 1 -17.51 33.26 -1.82
CA MET A 1 -16.08 32.87 -1.88
C MET A 1 -15.99 31.40 -1.56
N ASN A 2 -15.21 30.64 -2.33
CA ASN A 2 -15.00 29.23 -2.07
C ASN A 2 -13.60 29.05 -1.46
N PHE A 3 -13.51 28.38 -0.31
CA PHE A 3 -12.26 28.22 0.46
C PHE A 3 -11.26 27.30 -0.25
N LEU A 4 -11.75 26.38 -1.08
CA LEU A 4 -10.94 25.38 -1.79
C LEU A 4 -10.75 25.79 -3.25
N ARG A 5 -9.54 25.54 -3.77
CA ARG A 5 -9.25 25.60 -5.21
C ARG A 5 -10.04 24.51 -5.93
N SER A 6 -10.34 24.73 -7.20
CA SER A 6 -11.10 23.76 -8.02
C SER A 6 -10.46 22.37 -8.05
N SER A 7 -9.12 22.31 -8.03
CA SER A 7 -8.36 21.06 -7.96
C SER A 7 -8.54 20.31 -6.63
N GLU A 8 -8.69 21.04 -5.52
CA GLU A 8 -8.91 20.48 -4.19
C GLU A 8 -10.36 20.00 -4.03
N GLN A 9 -11.31 20.74 -4.59
CA GLN A 9 -12.70 20.27 -4.66
C GLN A 9 -12.85 19.01 -5.51
N ALA A 10 -12.14 18.93 -6.64
CA ALA A 10 -12.15 17.74 -7.47
C ALA A 10 -11.60 16.52 -6.70
N LEU A 11 -10.54 16.70 -5.91
CA LEU A 11 -10.03 15.64 -5.04
C LEU A 11 -11.04 15.21 -3.98
N GLY A 12 -11.69 16.17 -3.33
CA GLY A 12 -12.76 15.89 -2.37
C GLY A 12 -13.88 15.07 -3.00
N GLN A 13 -14.33 15.44 -4.20
CA GLN A 13 -15.38 14.68 -4.91
C GLN A 13 -14.93 13.28 -5.30
N THR A 14 -13.69 13.10 -5.76
CA THR A 14 -13.14 11.78 -6.06
C THR A 14 -13.10 10.91 -4.82
N PHE A 15 -12.59 11.43 -3.71
CA PHE A 15 -12.55 10.71 -2.43
C PHE A 15 -13.95 10.35 -1.93
N THR A 16 -14.91 11.27 -1.95
CA THR A 16 -16.29 10.99 -1.52
C THR A 16 -16.93 9.87 -2.34
N LYS A 17 -16.61 9.76 -3.63
CA LYS A 17 -17.16 8.72 -4.50
C LYS A 17 -16.44 7.37 -4.38
N GLN A 18 -15.12 7.37 -4.20
CA GLN A 18 -14.29 6.18 -4.32
C GLN A 18 -13.75 5.66 -2.97
N GLY A 19 -13.78 6.48 -1.92
CA GLY A 19 -13.18 6.19 -0.61
C GLY A 19 -11.66 6.30 -0.58
N TYR A 20 -11.01 6.56 -1.71
CA TYR A 20 -9.57 6.73 -1.84
C TYR A 20 -9.23 7.67 -3.00
N ILE A 21 -7.97 8.11 -3.07
CA ILE A 21 -7.41 8.90 -4.18
C ILE A 21 -6.09 8.24 -4.61
N ILE A 22 -5.93 7.95 -5.90
CA ILE A 22 -4.66 7.52 -6.49
C ILE A 22 -3.97 8.74 -7.11
N LYS A 23 -2.69 8.93 -6.81
CA LYS A 23 -1.85 9.98 -7.37
C LYS A 23 -0.52 9.42 -7.85
N PRO A 24 0.12 10.09 -8.83
CA PRO A 24 1.50 9.81 -9.17
C PRO A 24 2.39 9.96 -7.94
N THR A 25 3.31 9.02 -7.73
CA THR A 25 4.38 9.14 -6.75
C THR A 25 5.56 9.89 -7.38
N GLU A 26 6.24 10.71 -6.58
CA GLU A 26 7.45 11.43 -7.01
C GLU A 26 8.62 10.47 -7.29
N ASN A 27 8.65 9.32 -6.60
CA ASN A 27 9.68 8.30 -6.80
C ASN A 27 9.03 6.93 -7.05
N ARG A 28 8.86 6.59 -8.32
CA ARG A 28 8.24 5.33 -8.74
C ARG A 28 9.09 4.12 -8.35
N ALA A 29 10.40 4.17 -8.56
CA ALA A 29 11.31 3.08 -8.22
C ALA A 29 11.39 2.77 -6.71
N ALA A 30 11.20 3.78 -5.85
CA ALA A 30 11.08 3.56 -4.41
C ALA A 30 9.74 2.89 -4.05
N LEU A 31 8.65 3.31 -4.69
CA LEU A 31 7.34 2.68 -4.50
C LEU A 31 7.35 1.22 -4.96
N ASP A 32 7.90 0.92 -6.14
CA ASP A 32 7.98 -0.44 -6.67
C ASP A 32 8.74 -1.36 -5.69
N ARG A 33 9.90 -0.91 -5.17
CA ARG A 33 10.64 -1.66 -4.14
C ARG A 33 9.84 -1.93 -2.87
N ILE A 34 9.04 -0.97 -2.40
CA ILE A 34 8.17 -1.15 -1.24
C ILE A 34 7.07 -2.16 -1.56
N GLN A 35 6.48 -2.08 -2.75
CA GLN A 35 5.43 -2.99 -3.21
C GLN A 35 5.96 -4.43 -3.32
N ASP A 36 7.11 -4.63 -3.95
CA ASP A 36 7.76 -5.93 -4.09
C ASP A 36 8.06 -6.56 -2.71
N TYR A 37 8.69 -5.79 -1.82
CA TYR A 37 9.01 -6.24 -0.48
C TYR A 37 7.76 -6.60 0.33
N THR A 38 6.74 -5.74 0.27
CA THR A 38 5.49 -5.93 1.01
C THR A 38 4.70 -7.13 0.47
N ALA A 39 4.64 -7.30 -0.85
CA ALA A 39 3.98 -8.43 -1.49
C ALA A 39 4.68 -9.75 -1.17
N GLY A 40 6.02 -9.76 -1.13
CA GLY A 40 6.80 -10.91 -0.69
C GLY A 40 6.51 -11.32 0.76
N LEU A 41 6.49 -10.34 1.68
CA LEU A 41 6.13 -10.58 3.08
C LEU A 41 4.71 -11.12 3.22
N ALA A 42 3.76 -10.54 2.48
CA ALA A 42 2.37 -10.96 2.48
C ALA A 42 2.22 -12.38 1.93
N ALA A 43 2.86 -12.71 0.81
CA ALA A 43 2.86 -14.06 0.26
C ALA A 43 3.45 -15.08 1.25
N GLN A 44 4.58 -14.74 1.90
CA GLN A 44 5.20 -15.59 2.91
C GLN A 44 4.25 -15.83 4.11
N PHE A 45 3.62 -14.78 4.62
CA PHE A 45 2.67 -14.88 5.74
C PHE A 45 1.46 -15.74 5.39
N LEU A 46 1.02 -15.71 4.13
CA LEU A 46 -0.11 -16.48 3.64
C LEU A 46 0.26 -17.88 3.13
N GLY A 47 1.54 -18.24 3.12
CA GLY A 47 2.03 -19.50 2.55
C GLY A 47 1.81 -19.60 1.04
N LEU A 48 1.74 -18.48 0.34
CA LEU A 48 1.58 -18.38 -1.11
C LEU A 48 2.93 -18.24 -1.82
N GLN A 49 2.94 -18.52 -3.11
CA GLN A 49 4.08 -18.17 -3.96
C GLN A 49 4.22 -16.65 -4.09
N THR A 50 5.45 -16.18 -4.31
CA THR A 50 5.72 -14.77 -4.56
C THR A 50 4.95 -14.32 -5.81
N PRO A 51 4.15 -13.23 -5.72
CA PRO A 51 3.33 -12.78 -6.84
C PRO A 51 4.19 -12.14 -7.93
N ASP A 52 3.86 -12.47 -9.19
CA ASP A 52 4.50 -11.88 -10.38
C ASP A 52 4.08 -10.41 -10.62
N ASP A 53 2.94 -10.01 -10.06
CA ASP A 53 2.42 -8.63 -10.08
C ASP A 53 2.13 -8.14 -8.65
N PRO A 54 3.15 -7.60 -7.94
CA PRO A 54 3.01 -7.11 -6.58
C PRO A 54 1.93 -6.03 -6.41
N PRO A 55 1.79 -5.02 -7.30
CA PRO A 55 0.69 -4.05 -7.22
C PRO A 55 -0.70 -4.68 -7.31
N MET A 56 -0.93 -5.58 -8.27
CA MET A 56 -2.25 -6.23 -8.41
C MET A 56 -2.57 -7.06 -7.17
N PHE A 57 -1.61 -7.88 -6.72
CA PHE A 57 -1.77 -8.73 -5.54
C PHE A 57 -2.14 -7.90 -4.30
N LEU A 58 -1.43 -6.81 -4.02
CA LEU A 58 -1.68 -5.97 -2.85
C LEU A 58 -3.04 -5.25 -2.92
N ASN A 59 -3.48 -4.85 -4.11
CA ASN A 59 -4.77 -4.17 -4.30
C ASN A 59 -5.99 -5.11 -4.15
N HIS A 60 -5.78 -6.42 -4.33
CA HIS A 60 -6.84 -7.44 -4.29
C HIS A 60 -6.64 -8.47 -3.17
N ILE A 61 -5.76 -8.19 -2.21
CA ILE A 61 -5.41 -9.14 -1.16
C ILE A 61 -6.58 -9.46 -0.23
N ASP A 62 -7.53 -8.54 -0.11
CA ASP A 62 -8.80 -8.70 0.60
C ASP A 62 -9.71 -9.78 -0.03
N GLN A 63 -9.51 -10.10 -1.31
CA GLN A 63 -10.20 -11.19 -1.99
C GLN A 63 -9.59 -12.56 -1.68
N VAL A 64 -8.34 -12.57 -1.21
CA VAL A 64 -7.58 -13.79 -0.90
C VAL A 64 -7.73 -14.19 0.58
N ILE A 65 -7.95 -13.21 1.46
CA ILE A 65 -7.95 -13.44 2.91
C ILE A 65 -9.16 -12.83 3.63
N GLY A 66 -9.60 -13.48 4.70
CA GLY A 66 -10.66 -12.94 5.54
C GLY A 66 -10.24 -11.65 6.26
N ILE A 67 -11.22 -10.81 6.60
CA ILE A 67 -11.02 -9.48 7.23
C ILE A 67 -10.09 -9.54 8.47
N SER A 68 -10.21 -10.57 9.29
CA SER A 68 -9.36 -10.76 10.48
C SER A 68 -7.88 -10.98 10.16
N GLN A 69 -7.59 -11.70 9.07
CA GLN A 69 -6.22 -11.94 8.59
C GLN A 69 -5.65 -10.68 7.93
N LEU A 70 -6.49 -9.90 7.24
CA LEU A 70 -6.10 -8.64 6.61
C LEU A 70 -5.58 -7.61 7.62
N ASN A 71 -6.24 -7.47 8.77
CA ASN A 71 -5.77 -6.56 9.82
C ASN A 71 -4.42 -6.99 10.39
N ASN A 72 -4.23 -8.28 10.63
CA ASN A 72 -2.96 -8.82 11.15
C ASN A 72 -1.83 -8.58 10.14
N LEU A 73 -2.07 -8.88 8.86
CA LEU A 73 -1.12 -8.61 7.79
C LEU A 73 -0.73 -7.13 7.72
N ARG A 74 -1.70 -6.21 7.81
CA ARG A 74 -1.46 -4.76 7.76
C ARG A 74 -0.54 -4.29 8.88
N LEU A 75 -0.76 -4.78 10.10
CA LEU A 75 0.07 -4.46 11.27
C LEU A 75 1.49 -4.98 11.10
N GLN A 76 1.66 -6.23 10.66
CA GLN A 76 3.00 -6.81 10.43
C GLN A 76 3.76 -6.11 9.31
N ALA A 77 3.10 -5.78 8.20
CA ALA A 77 3.71 -5.03 7.10
C ALA A 77 4.24 -3.67 7.57
N LEU A 78 3.48 -2.93 8.39
CA LEU A 78 3.92 -1.65 8.96
C LEU A 78 5.15 -1.80 9.86
N VAL A 79 5.15 -2.80 10.76
CA VAL A 79 6.29 -3.08 11.64
C VAL A 79 7.54 -3.43 10.83
N ASN A 80 7.40 -4.29 9.81
CA ASN A 80 8.52 -4.71 8.98
C ASN A 80 9.08 -3.56 8.13
N LEU A 81 8.22 -2.71 7.56
CA LEU A 81 8.66 -1.51 6.84
C LEU A 81 9.40 -0.53 7.74
N GLN A 82 8.95 -0.35 8.98
CA GLN A 82 9.68 0.48 9.96
C GLN A 82 11.05 -0.13 10.28
N SER A 83 11.12 -1.44 10.51
CA SER A 83 12.38 -2.15 10.76
C SER A 83 13.35 -2.07 9.57
N ALA A 84 12.86 -2.25 8.34
CA ALA A 84 13.67 -2.13 7.13
C ALA A 84 14.25 -0.71 6.96
N ARG A 85 13.46 0.33 7.31
CA ARG A 85 13.95 1.72 7.34
C ARG A 85 15.02 1.94 8.40
N MET A 86 14.89 1.34 9.59
CA MET A 86 15.90 1.46 10.66
C MET A 86 17.23 0.79 10.27
N GLN A 87 17.18 -0.39 9.65
CA GLN A 87 18.40 -1.08 9.18
C GLN A 87 19.13 -0.30 8.06
N SER A 88 18.37 0.39 7.22
CA SER A 88 18.91 1.25 6.15
C SER A 88 19.50 2.57 6.65
N ALA A 89 19.23 2.96 7.91
CA ALA A 89 19.75 4.20 8.52
C ALA A 89 21.04 3.98 9.34
N ILE A 90 21.49 2.72 9.46
CA ILE A 90 22.69 2.32 10.21
C ILE A 90 23.89 2.05 9.25
N HIS A 91 23.69 2.22 7.94
CA HIS A 91 24.73 2.19 6.91
C HIS A 91 24.74 3.52 6.15
#